data_AF-A0A1B0D8D4-F1
#
_entry.id   AF-A0A1B0D8D4-F1
#
_cell.length_a   1.000
_cell.length_b   1.000
_cell.length_c   1.000
_cell.angle_alpha   90.00
_cell.angle_beta   90.00
_cell.angle_gamma   90.00
#
_symmetry.space_group_name_H-M   'P 1'
#
loop_
_entity.id
_entity.type
_entity.pdbx_description
1 polymer ?
#
loop_
_entity_poly.entity_id
_entity_poly.type
_entity_poly.pdbx_seq_one_letter_code
_entity_poly.pdbx_strand_id
1 'polypeptide(L)'
;MLHWENRWADLASEKEGFYLSHQTRNGKQTAILVCFVETAGVKKKKDEKKKKDILCQIYRPNTGLQFRQESLAEIEKKYKKASSEEAEQHWMQQYDASVNTCSHAYWRGNCRNVSMGQDCEVGLRRRTYTVLAGSVLTVWSRVEHVLTSRSGANNKMQVIRMKTKEGQKIGVNTAQRRPLT
;
A
#
# COMPACT_ATOMS: atom_id res chain seq x y z
N MET A 1 -8.56 -15.44 -0.10
CA MET A 1 -8.04 -15.79 -1.43
C MET A 1 -7.46 -14.54 -2.06
N LEU A 2 -6.23 -14.66 -2.50
CA LEU A 2 -5.35 -13.56 -2.86
C LEU A 2 -5.77 -12.97 -4.22
N HIS A 3 -6.08 -11.68 -4.26
CA HIS A 3 -6.67 -10.98 -5.42
C HIS A 3 -5.70 -10.77 -6.62
N TRP A 4 -4.48 -11.34 -6.58
CA TRP A 4 -3.47 -11.13 -7.63
C TRP A 4 -3.55 -12.16 -8.77
N GLU A 5 -4.02 -13.38 -8.49
CA GLU A 5 -4.16 -14.44 -9.50
C GLU A 5 -5.12 -14.03 -10.63
N ASN A 6 -6.25 -13.38 -10.28
CA ASN A 6 -7.23 -12.93 -11.27
C ASN A 6 -6.75 -11.78 -12.17
N ARG A 7 -5.69 -11.04 -11.81
CA ARG A 7 -5.16 -9.96 -12.66
C ARG A 7 -4.03 -10.39 -13.58
N TRP A 8 -3.46 -11.57 -13.35
CA TRP A 8 -2.52 -12.18 -14.29
C TRP A 8 -3.20 -12.53 -15.62
N ALA A 9 -4.49 -12.88 -15.56
CA ALA A 9 -5.29 -13.24 -16.74
C ALA A 9 -5.60 -12.05 -17.67
N ASP A 10 -5.48 -10.80 -17.20
CA ASP A 10 -5.80 -9.57 -17.95
C ASP A 10 -4.55 -8.86 -18.51
N LEU A 11 -3.36 -9.46 -18.43
CA LEU A 11 -2.13 -8.89 -19.01
C LEU A 11 -2.22 -8.93 -20.54
N ALA A 12 -2.62 -7.81 -21.14
CA ALA A 12 -2.91 -7.67 -22.56
C ALA A 12 -1.67 -7.29 -23.40
N SER A 13 -0.49 -7.08 -22.81
CA SER A 13 0.70 -6.67 -23.57
C SER A 13 2.04 -7.22 -23.05
N GLU A 14 2.91 -7.58 -23.99
CA GLU A 14 4.24 -8.21 -23.85
C GLU A 14 5.24 -7.48 -22.92
N LYS A 15 4.96 -6.22 -22.57
CA LYS A 15 5.78 -5.37 -21.69
C LYS A 15 5.21 -5.20 -20.28
N GLU A 16 4.00 -5.69 -20.03
CA GLU A 16 3.47 -5.82 -18.68
C GLU A 16 4.11 -7.03 -17.99
N GLY A 17 4.27 -6.96 -16.68
CA GLY A 17 4.88 -8.05 -15.91
C GLY A 17 5.69 -7.56 -14.71
N PHE A 18 6.52 -8.45 -14.19
CA PHE A 18 7.30 -8.18 -12.99
C PHE A 18 8.62 -7.46 -13.30
N TYR A 19 8.92 -6.47 -12.46
CA TYR A 19 10.15 -5.70 -12.53
C TYR A 19 10.82 -5.70 -11.15
N LEU A 20 12.14 -5.88 -11.14
CA LEU A 20 12.99 -5.83 -9.95
C LEU A 20 13.83 -4.55 -9.96
N SER A 21 13.96 -3.88 -8.82
CA SER A 21 14.74 -2.65 -8.75
C SER A 21 16.22 -2.90 -9.00
N HIS A 22 16.85 -2.01 -9.78
CA HIS A 22 18.31 -1.98 -9.93
C HIS A 22 19.01 -1.65 -8.61
N GLN A 23 18.38 -0.82 -7.78
CA GLN A 23 18.88 -0.54 -6.45
C GLN A 23 18.56 -1.68 -5.50
N THR A 24 19.61 -2.27 -4.95
CA THR A 24 19.55 -3.21 -3.84
C THR A 24 19.75 -2.44 -2.55
N ARG A 25 18.80 -2.50 -1.62
CA ARG A 25 18.91 -1.86 -0.30
C ARG A 25 18.96 -2.95 0.76
N ASN A 26 20.06 -3.00 1.51
CA ASN A 26 20.29 -3.96 2.58
C ASN A 26 20.16 -5.43 2.11
N GLY A 27 20.73 -5.75 0.94
CA GLY A 27 20.65 -7.08 0.33
C GLY A 27 19.28 -7.45 -0.26
N LYS A 28 18.30 -6.53 -0.22
CA LYS A 28 16.93 -6.77 -0.71
C LYS A 28 16.63 -5.93 -1.95
N GLN A 29 15.92 -6.52 -2.91
CA GLN A 29 15.43 -5.85 -4.11
C GLN A 29 13.94 -5.57 -4.01
N THR A 30 13.46 -4.55 -4.71
CA THR A 30 12.04 -4.20 -4.80
C THR A 30 11.40 -4.90 -5.98
N ALA A 31 10.44 -5.78 -5.70
CA ALA A 31 9.57 -6.33 -6.72
C ALA A 31 8.35 -5.42 -6.92
N ILE A 32 8.08 -5.07 -8.17
CA ILE A 32 6.88 -4.36 -8.58
C ILE A 32 6.22 -5.09 -9.76
N LEU A 33 4.90 -5.00 -9.85
CA LEU A 33 4.14 -5.46 -11.00
C LEU A 33 3.70 -4.21 -11.77
N VAL A 34 4.00 -4.18 -13.06
CA VAL A 34 3.71 -3.02 -13.92
C VAL A 34 2.64 -3.43 -14.92
N CYS A 35 1.54 -2.67 -14.92
CA CYS A 35 0.45 -2.80 -15.88
C CYS A 35 0.30 -1.49 -16.65
N PHE A 36 -0.03 -1.54 -17.93
CA PHE A 36 -0.31 -0.34 -18.71
C PHE A 36 -1.68 0.21 -18.38
N VAL A 37 -1.79 1.53 -18.41
CA VAL A 37 -3.10 2.17 -18.39
C VAL A 37 -3.59 2.21 -19.81
N GLU A 38 -4.58 1.39 -20.14
CA GLU A 38 -5.43 1.68 -21.29
C GLU A 38 -6.14 3.00 -21.00
N THR A 39 -5.60 4.09 -21.55
CA THR A 39 -6.32 5.35 -21.61
C THR A 39 -7.56 5.11 -22.45
N ALA A 40 -8.70 4.84 -21.80
CA ALA A 40 -10.04 4.84 -22.38
C ALA A 40 -10.27 6.23 -22.99
N GLY A 41 -9.90 6.41 -24.25
CA GLY A 41 -9.97 7.70 -24.93
C GLY A 41 -9.08 7.90 -26.15
N VAL A 42 -8.09 7.04 -26.43
CA VAL A 42 -7.28 7.17 -27.67
C VAL A 42 -7.49 5.97 -28.58
N LYS A 43 -8.68 5.91 -29.17
CA LYS A 43 -8.85 5.22 -30.46
C LYS A 43 -8.00 5.96 -31.50
N LYS A 44 -7.19 5.21 -32.25
CA LYS A 44 -6.42 5.61 -33.45
C LYS A 44 -5.20 6.52 -33.23
N LYS A 45 -4.02 5.91 -33.11
CA LYS A 45 -3.00 5.95 -34.18
C LYS A 45 -1.87 4.98 -33.85
N LYS A 46 -1.62 4.09 -34.80
CA LYS A 46 -0.56 3.09 -34.83
C LYS A 46 0.72 3.80 -35.31
N ASP A 47 1.23 4.73 -34.50
CA ASP A 47 2.46 5.47 -34.75
C ASP A 47 3.27 5.47 -33.45
N GLU A 48 4.58 5.28 -33.58
CA GLU A 48 5.58 5.09 -32.52
C GLU A 48 5.39 6.01 -31.29
N LYS A 49 4.55 5.59 -30.34
CA LYS A 49 4.41 6.29 -29.06
C LYS A 49 5.72 6.12 -28.30
N LYS A 50 6.50 7.21 -28.21
CA LYS A 50 7.76 7.26 -27.47
C LYS A 50 7.50 6.71 -26.06
N LYS A 51 8.40 5.85 -25.55
CA LYS A 51 8.29 5.22 -24.21
C LYS A 51 8.01 6.20 -23.05
N LYS A 52 8.24 7.50 -23.25
CA LYS A 52 7.94 8.58 -22.30
C LYS A 52 6.44 8.88 -22.16
N ASP A 53 5.62 8.59 -23.16
CA ASP A 53 4.16 8.88 -23.17
C ASP A 53 3.32 7.67 -22.75
N ILE A 54 3.95 6.54 -22.42
CA ILE A 54 3.27 5.33 -21.95
C ILE A 54 3.22 5.38 -20.42
N LEU A 55 2.05 5.73 -19.89
CA LEU A 55 1.78 5.72 -18.46
C LEU A 55 1.49 4.31 -17.97
N CYS A 56 2.16 3.92 -16.88
CA CYS A 56 2.02 2.61 -16.27
C CYS A 56 1.48 2.74 -14.84
N GLN A 57 0.59 1.83 -14.48
CA GLN A 57 0.21 1.56 -13.10
C GLN A 57 1.24 0.64 -12.46
N ILE A 58 1.71 1.01 -11.28
CA ILE A 58 2.66 0.23 -10.50
C ILE A 58 1.92 -0.41 -9.34
N TYR A 59 2.04 -1.71 -9.21
CA TYR A 59 1.56 -2.48 -8.07
C TYR A 59 2.73 -2.86 -7.19
N ARG A 60 2.61 -2.54 -5.90
CA ARG A 60 3.58 -2.92 -4.88
C ARG A 60 3.01 -4.00 -3.96
N PRO A 61 3.85 -4.91 -3.42
CA PRO A 61 3.40 -5.97 -2.53
C PRO A 61 2.79 -5.44 -1.23
N ASN A 62 3.22 -4.28 -0.75
CA ASN A 62 2.80 -3.74 0.53
C ASN A 62 1.54 -2.86 0.48
N THR A 63 1.37 -2.04 -0.55
CA THR A 63 0.26 -1.07 -0.66
C THR A 63 -0.71 -1.38 -1.79
N GLY A 64 -0.42 -2.36 -2.64
CA GLY A 64 -1.18 -2.60 -3.86
C GLY A 64 -0.94 -1.50 -4.90
N LEU A 65 -2.01 -1.00 -5.52
CA LEU A 65 -1.92 0.00 -6.59
C LEU A 65 -1.31 1.30 -6.08
N GLN A 66 -0.19 1.69 -6.70
CA GLN A 66 0.40 3.01 -6.54
C GLN A 66 -0.44 4.01 -7.33
N PHE A 67 -1.07 4.96 -6.64
CA PHE A 67 -1.88 6.02 -7.27
C PHE A 67 -1.07 6.86 -8.26
N ARG A 68 0.21 7.09 -7.95
CA ARG A 68 1.13 7.78 -8.85
C ARG A 68 1.52 6.86 -9.99
N GLN A 69 1.00 7.16 -11.17
CA GLN A 69 1.42 6.59 -12.44
C GLN A 69 2.84 7.08 -12.77
N GLU A 70 3.67 6.19 -13.31
CA GLU A 70 5.01 6.53 -13.81
C GLU A 70 5.11 6.16 -15.29
N SER A 71 5.96 6.87 -16.02
CA SER A 71 6.22 6.54 -17.43
C SER A 71 7.07 5.27 -17.54
N LEU A 72 6.89 4.49 -18.62
CA LEU A 72 7.69 3.29 -18.86
C LEU A 72 9.20 3.60 -18.88
N ALA A 73 9.59 4.77 -19.40
CA ALA A 73 10.98 5.22 -19.42
C ALA A 73 11.58 5.47 -18.02
N GLU A 74 10.78 5.87 -17.03
CA GLU A 74 11.24 6.01 -15.64
C GLU A 74 11.33 4.66 -14.93
N ILE A 75 10.41 3.76 -15.27
CA ILE A 75 10.41 2.39 -14.75
C ILE A 75 11.64 1.64 -15.25
N GLU A 76 11.92 1.65 -16.56
CA GLU A 76 13.09 0.99 -17.15
C GLU A 76 14.43 1.55 -16.61
N LYS A 77 14.46 2.80 -16.13
CA LYS A 77 15.65 3.37 -15.49
C LYS A 77 15.87 2.87 -14.07
N LYS A 78 14.78 2.60 -13.33
CA LYS A 78 14.83 2.23 -11.90
C LYS A 78 14.75 0.73 -11.68
N TYR A 79 14.15 0.00 -12.63
CA TYR A 79 13.84 -1.41 -12.54
C TYR A 79 14.18 -2.16 -13.83
N LYS A 80 14.61 -3.41 -13.67
CA LYS A 80 14.83 -4.37 -14.75
C LYS A 80 13.66 -5.34 -14.80
N LYS A 81 13.20 -5.70 -16.00
CA LYS A 81 12.23 -6.80 -16.16
C LYS A 81 12.86 -8.09 -15.64
N ALA A 82 12.13 -8.81 -14.79
CA ALA A 82 12.55 -10.05 -14.17
C ALA A 82 11.60 -11.19 -14.50
N SER A 83 12.06 -12.43 -14.34
CA SER A 83 11.19 -13.59 -14.44
C SER A 83 10.18 -13.60 -13.28
N SER A 84 9.04 -14.27 -13.47
CA SER A 84 8.03 -14.39 -12.41
C SER A 84 8.61 -15.08 -11.18
N GLU A 85 9.45 -16.10 -11.36
CA GLU A 85 10.04 -16.90 -10.28
C GLU A 85 10.99 -16.07 -9.39
N GLU A 86 11.88 -15.27 -10.00
CA GLU A 86 12.77 -14.37 -9.25
C GLU A 86 11.99 -13.25 -8.56
N ALA A 87 11.00 -12.70 -9.25
CA ALA A 87 10.18 -11.62 -8.70
C ALA A 87 9.30 -12.11 -7.55
N GLU A 88 8.77 -13.33 -7.63
CA GLU A 88 7.89 -13.91 -6.62
C GLU A 88 8.59 -14.04 -5.26
N GLN A 89 9.84 -14.51 -5.24
CA GLN A 89 10.59 -14.62 -3.99
C GLN A 89 10.73 -13.26 -3.28
N HIS A 90 11.16 -12.23 -4.01
CA HIS A 90 11.27 -10.88 -3.46
C HIS A 90 9.91 -10.28 -3.12
N TRP A 91 8.89 -10.55 -3.93
CA TRP A 91 7.53 -10.09 -3.71
C TRP A 91 6.94 -10.67 -2.43
N MET A 92 7.05 -11.98 -2.24
CA MET A 92 6.52 -12.69 -1.07
C MET A 92 7.25 -12.26 0.21
N GLN A 93 8.58 -12.13 0.18
CA GLN A 93 9.35 -11.59 1.30
C GLN A 93 8.90 -10.18 1.70
N GLN A 94 8.62 -9.30 0.74
CA GLN A 94 8.08 -7.97 1.02
C GLN A 94 6.64 -8.02 1.53
N TYR A 95 5.82 -8.87 0.92
CA TYR A 95 4.43 -9.04 1.25
C TYR A 95 4.25 -9.52 2.69
N ASP A 96 5.03 -10.51 3.12
CA ASP A 96 4.99 -11.07 4.47
C ASP A 96 5.55 -10.10 5.50
N ALA A 97 6.68 -9.46 5.19
CA ALA A 97 7.25 -8.45 6.09
C ALA A 97 6.29 -7.26 6.27
N SER A 98 5.59 -6.83 5.22
CA SER A 98 4.67 -5.69 5.28
C SER A 98 3.44 -5.90 6.18
N VAL A 99 3.25 -7.09 6.75
CA VAL A 99 2.20 -7.31 7.76
C VAL A 99 2.48 -6.55 9.05
N ASN A 100 3.72 -6.65 9.54
CA ASN A 100 4.12 -6.17 10.87
C ASN A 100 5.36 -5.28 10.83
N THR A 101 6.10 -5.23 9.72
CA THR A 101 7.33 -4.47 9.56
C THR A 101 7.11 -3.27 8.65
N CYS A 102 7.27 -2.07 9.18
CA CYS A 102 7.16 -0.85 8.39
C CYS A 102 8.26 -0.78 7.32
N SER A 103 8.03 -0.03 6.25
CA SER A 103 8.99 0.10 5.15
C SER A 103 10.35 0.64 5.62
N HIS A 104 10.37 1.51 6.64
CA HIS A 104 11.61 2.00 7.23
C HIS A 104 12.46 0.87 7.81
N ALA A 105 11.87 0.03 8.67
CA ALA A 105 12.56 -1.09 9.28
C ALA A 105 12.93 -2.14 8.23
N TYR A 106 12.06 -2.40 7.25
CA TYR A 106 12.33 -3.36 6.20
C TYR A 106 13.56 -2.98 5.35
N TRP A 107 13.67 -1.71 4.96
CA TRP A 107 14.73 -1.21 4.07
C TRP A 107 16.00 -0.77 4.79
N ARG A 108 15.88 -0.17 5.99
CA ARG A 108 17.01 0.39 6.74
C ARG A 108 17.42 -0.45 7.94
N GLY A 109 16.69 -1.52 8.25
CA GLY A 109 16.89 -2.35 9.46
C GLY A 109 16.37 -1.71 10.76
N ASN A 110 16.10 -0.41 10.75
CA ASN A 110 15.64 0.37 11.91
C ASN A 110 14.55 1.36 11.49
N CYS A 111 13.50 1.47 12.30
CA CYS A 111 12.57 2.59 12.25
C CYS A 111 12.72 3.49 13.48
N ARG A 112 12.94 4.80 13.26
CA ARG A 112 13.04 5.80 14.33
C ARG A 112 11.80 5.81 15.24
N ASN A 113 10.61 5.69 14.68
CA ASN A 113 9.37 5.67 15.47
C ASN A 113 9.35 4.45 16.39
N VAL A 114 9.61 3.25 15.86
CA VAL A 114 9.63 2.02 16.64
C VAL A 114 10.73 2.06 17.72
N SER A 115 11.92 2.58 17.38
CA SER A 115 13.03 2.77 18.33
C SER A 115 12.69 3.76 19.46
N MET A 116 11.77 4.70 19.22
CA MET A 116 11.25 5.64 20.23
C MET A 116 10.01 5.08 20.97
N GLY A 117 9.68 3.80 20.81
CA GLY A 117 8.50 3.18 21.41
C GLY A 117 7.17 3.62 20.78
N GLN A 118 7.20 4.19 19.57
CA GLN A 118 6.03 4.64 18.82
C GLN A 118 5.71 3.67 17.68
N ASP A 119 4.42 3.47 17.43
CA ASP A 119 3.98 2.64 16.31
C ASP A 119 4.30 3.29 14.96
N CYS A 120 4.71 2.47 13.98
CA CYS A 120 4.96 2.91 12.61
C CYS A 120 4.14 2.08 11.62
N GLU A 121 3.15 2.69 11.00
CA GLU A 121 2.29 2.03 10.01
C GLU A 121 2.70 2.31 8.56
N VAL A 122 3.85 2.98 8.37
CA VAL A 122 4.31 3.38 7.04
C VAL A 122 4.66 2.13 6.23
N GLY A 123 3.92 1.92 5.13
CA GLY A 123 4.13 0.79 4.24
C GLY A 123 3.66 -0.55 4.79
N LEU A 124 2.81 -0.58 5.82
CA LEU A 124 2.13 -1.81 6.25
C LEU A 124 0.92 -2.10 5.36
N ARG A 125 0.72 -3.38 5.02
CA ARG A 125 -0.46 -3.85 4.29
C ARG A 125 -1.69 -4.05 5.17
N ARG A 126 -1.48 -4.23 6.48
CA ARG A 126 -2.53 -4.38 7.49
C ARG A 126 -2.53 -3.16 8.39
N ARG A 127 -3.71 -2.55 8.56
CA ARG A 127 -3.96 -1.56 9.60
C ARG A 127 -4.86 -2.18 10.66
N THR A 128 -4.48 -2.00 11.92
CA THR A 128 -5.27 -2.48 13.06
C THR A 128 -6.02 -1.30 13.64
N TYR A 129 -7.34 -1.36 13.59
CA TYR A 129 -8.20 -0.36 14.23
C TYR A 129 -8.72 -0.94 15.54
N THR A 130 -8.53 -0.20 16.63
CA THR A 130 -9.16 -0.52 17.90
C THR A 130 -10.55 0.11 17.93
N VAL A 131 -11.55 -0.73 18.13
CA VAL A 131 -12.97 -0.36 18.17
C VAL A 131 -13.43 -0.32 19.62
N LEU A 132 -14.04 0.81 20.00
CA LEU A 132 -14.78 0.94 21.25
C LEU A 132 -16.29 0.81 20.93
N ALA A 133 -16.95 -0.12 21.62
CA ALA A 133 -18.38 -0.37 21.50
C ALA A 133 -19.07 -0.18 22.88
N GLY A 134 -20.35 0.21 22.87
CA GLY A 134 -21.13 0.46 24.09
C GLY A 134 -21.38 1.95 24.36
N SER A 135 -21.60 2.31 25.63
CA SER A 135 -21.83 3.72 26.04
C SER A 135 -20.52 4.51 26.07
N VAL A 136 -19.99 4.82 24.88
CA VAL A 136 -18.71 5.52 24.72
C VAL A 136 -18.85 7.04 24.89
N LEU A 137 -20.07 7.58 24.77
CA LEU A 137 -20.31 9.02 24.90
C LEU A 137 -19.97 9.56 26.29
N THR A 138 -20.24 8.80 27.35
CA THR A 138 -19.99 9.21 28.74
C THR A 138 -18.51 9.27 29.08
N VAL A 139 -17.67 8.48 28.39
CA VAL A 139 -16.22 8.43 28.59
C VAL A 139 -15.44 9.16 27.50
N TRP A 140 -16.13 9.79 26.54
CA TRP A 140 -15.54 10.37 25.33
C TRP A 140 -14.39 11.32 25.65
N SER A 141 -14.66 12.33 26.49
CA SER A 141 -13.68 13.35 26.87
C SER A 141 -12.45 12.75 27.55
N ARG A 142 -12.63 11.69 28.35
CA ARG A 142 -11.52 11.00 29.03
C ARG A 142 -10.65 10.24 28.04
N VAL A 143 -11.25 9.58 27.06
CA VAL A 143 -10.51 8.87 26.00
C VAL A 143 -9.78 9.86 25.09
N GLU A 144 -10.40 10.98 24.71
CA GLU A 144 -9.75 12.04 23.93
C GLU A 144 -8.54 12.62 24.67
N HIS A 145 -8.64 12.84 25.98
CA HIS A 145 -7.52 13.33 26.78
C HIS A 145 -6.34 12.34 26.81
N VAL A 146 -6.62 11.04 26.92
CA VAL A 146 -5.57 10.00 26.86
C VAL A 146 -4.96 9.90 25.46
N LEU A 147 -5.76 10.02 24.40
CA LEU A 147 -5.27 9.96 23.03
C LEU A 147 -4.37 11.16 22.67
N THR A 148 -4.76 12.36 23.09
CA THR A 148 -3.99 13.59 22.88
C THR A 148 -2.67 13.60 23.66
N SER A 149 -2.66 13.06 24.89
CA SER A 149 -1.45 13.00 25.73
C SER A 149 -0.42 11.96 25.27
N ARG A 150 -0.85 10.79 24.75
CA ARG A 150 0.09 9.74 24.30
C ARG A 150 0.57 9.88 22.85
N SER A 151 -0.23 10.48 21.97
CA SER A 151 0.01 10.40 20.52
C SER A 151 -0.05 11.73 19.78
N GLY A 152 -0.20 12.84 20.52
CA GLY A 152 -0.36 14.17 19.94
C GLY A 152 -1.67 14.34 19.16
N ALA A 153 -1.83 15.50 18.51
CA ALA A 153 -3.06 15.92 17.82
C ALA A 153 -3.45 15.07 16.58
N ASN A 154 -2.67 14.04 16.24
CA ASN A 154 -2.85 13.21 15.05
C ASN A 154 -3.84 12.06 15.24
N ASN A 155 -4.24 11.76 16.49
CA ASN A 155 -5.19 10.71 16.82
C ASN A 155 -6.48 11.33 17.33
N LYS A 156 -7.53 11.32 16.51
CA LYS A 156 -8.86 11.77 16.92
C LYS A 156 -9.77 10.56 16.98
N MET A 157 -10.67 10.55 17.95
CA MET A 157 -11.77 9.60 17.90
C MET A 157 -12.67 9.93 16.71
N GLN A 158 -13.10 8.89 16.02
CA GLN A 158 -14.00 8.97 14.88
C GLN A 158 -15.18 8.02 15.11
N VAL A 159 -16.37 8.47 14.76
CA VAL A 159 -17.58 7.65 14.79
C VAL A 159 -17.73 6.97 13.43
N ILE A 160 -17.72 5.64 13.42
CA ILE A 160 -17.93 4.82 12.23
C ILE A 160 -19.29 4.11 12.35
N ARG A 161 -20.06 4.12 11.27
CA ARG A 161 -21.28 3.31 11.17
C ARG A 161 -20.97 2.12 10.26
N MET A 162 -20.95 0.93 10.83
CA MET A 162 -20.70 -0.30 10.08
C MET A 162 -22.05 -0.97 9.77
N LYS A 163 -22.19 -1.52 8.56
CA LYS A 163 -23.28 -2.44 8.21
C LYS A 163 -22.67 -3.82 8.06
N THR A 164 -23.16 -4.80 8.84
CA THR A 164 -22.78 -6.20 8.64
C THR A 164 -23.42 -6.72 7.35
N LYS A 165 -22.92 -7.85 6.83
CA LYS A 165 -23.50 -8.52 5.65
C LYS A 165 -24.95 -8.95 5.87
N GLU A 166 -25.36 -9.09 7.12
CA GLU A 166 -26.72 -9.43 7.57
C GLU A 166 -27.61 -8.19 7.76
N GLY A 167 -27.15 -7.00 7.35
CA GLY A 167 -27.94 -5.76 7.40
C GLY A 167 -27.98 -5.07 8.77
N GLN A 168 -27.30 -5.62 9.78
CA GLN A 168 -27.23 -5.04 11.11
C GLN A 168 -26.34 -3.79 11.11
N LYS A 169 -26.88 -2.67 11.60
CA LYS A 169 -26.14 -1.40 11.74
C LYS A 169 -25.48 -1.35 13.11
N ILE A 170 -24.16 -1.35 13.17
CA ILE A 170 -23.40 -1.21 14.41
C ILE A 170 -22.73 0.17 14.41
N GLY A 171 -23.08 1.00 15.40
CA GLY A 171 -22.34 2.22 15.70
C GLY A 171 -21.06 1.86 16.44
N VAL A 172 -19.92 2.11 15.81
CA VAL A 172 -18.60 1.71 16.28
C VAL A 172 -17.71 2.94 16.32
N ASN A 173 -17.05 3.20 17.45
CA ASN A 173 -16.10 4.30 17.53
C ASN A 173 -14.68 3.77 17.35
N THR A 174 -13.89 4.42 16.49
CA THR A 174 -12.48 4.08 16.27
C THR A 174 -11.59 5.24 16.65
N ALA A 175 -10.51 4.96 17.36
CA ALA A 175 -9.39 5.91 17.45
C ALA A 175 -8.55 5.77 16.18
N GLN A 176 -8.84 6.57 15.16
CA GLN A 176 -8.10 6.52 13.89
C GLN A 176 -7.08 7.66 13.83
N ARG A 177 -5.84 7.34 13.42
CA ARG A 177 -4.86 8.35 12.98
C ARG A 177 -5.17 8.72 11.53
N ARG A 178 -5.10 10.00 11.16
CA ARG A 178 -5.41 10.45 9.78
C ARG A 178 -4.67 9.59 8.74
N PRO A 179 -5.33 9.20 7.63
CA PRO A 179 -4.58 8.69 6.49
C PRO A 179 -3.69 9.81 5.95
N LEU A 180 -2.40 9.50 5.74
CA LEU A 180 -1.48 10.36 4.98
C LEU A 180 -2.05 10.47 3.57
N THR A 181 -2.47 11.68 3.20
CA THR A 181 -2.73 12.12 1.83
C THR A 181 -1.45 12.11 1.01
#